data_AF-A0A060SBI3-F1
#
_entry.id   AF-A0A060SBI3-F1
#
_cell.length_a   1.000
_cell.length_b   1.000
_cell.length_c   1.000
_cell.angle_alpha   90.00
_cell.angle_beta   90.00
_cell.angle_gamma   90.00
#
_symmetry.space_group_name_H-M   'P 1'
#
loop_
_entity.id
_entity.type
_entity.pdbx_description
1 polymer ?
#
loop_
_entity_poly.entity_id
_entity_poly.type
_entity_poly.pdbx_seq_one_letter_code
_entity_poly.pdbx_strand_id
1 'polypeptide(L)'
;MTFPGLLWFIAVTLAPVTDVTALWNTNAFFAYVFACILTGGKWDVRRLVAVSIATAGALAVVYGGSTVQSVPTDTIKEPTLDTRRYIAATAPLIGDLLTLMASILYGAYQVLYKIYAALPNDPEAQADALYSPLPLADGLEEEVADALETTLLVQDEVVHPLPFGLYPNFLTSAIGICTMLVLWIPVPILHVLSVEAFGMPRTALTYGVIAGIALTGAIFNAGFMVLLGAWGPIVTSVGSLLTIVLVFLSDAIFGGAVETVTIWSILGCSAIVTAFAILAYDLTGRERVVSTTNQL
;
A
#
# COMPACT_ATOMS: atom_id res chain seq x y z
N MET A 1 -0.41 2.46 -8.30
CA MET A 1 0.45 1.29 -7.98
C MET A 1 1.73 1.22 -8.81
N THR A 2 1.69 1.43 -10.12
CA THR A 2 2.85 1.20 -11.01
C THR A 2 4.09 2.04 -10.68
N PHE A 3 3.95 3.36 -10.49
CA PHE A 3 5.11 4.23 -10.21
C PHE A 3 5.80 3.93 -8.87
N PRO A 4 5.10 3.84 -7.72
CA PRO A 4 5.73 3.40 -6.46
C PRO A 4 6.41 2.04 -6.57
N GLY A 5 5.77 1.07 -7.24
CA GLY A 5 6.33 -0.27 -7.42
C GLY A 5 7.64 -0.27 -8.21
N LEU A 6 7.73 0.51 -9.30
CA LEU A 6 8.95 0.65 -10.09
C LEU A 6 10.10 1.26 -9.27
N LEU A 7 9.81 2.33 -8.52
CA LEU A 7 10.79 2.97 -7.64
C LEU A 7 11.32 1.98 -6.59
N TRP A 8 10.42 1.18 -6.00
CA TRP A 8 10.78 0.15 -5.04
C TRP A 8 11.66 -0.96 -5.66
N PHE A 9 11.29 -1.48 -6.84
CA PHE A 9 12.10 -2.50 -7.52
C PHE A 9 13.50 -2.00 -7.90
N ILE A 10 13.63 -0.73 -8.31
CA ILE A 10 14.93 -0.11 -8.57
C ILE A 10 15.70 0.03 -7.25
N ALA A 11 15.05 0.41 -6.15
CA ALA A 11 15.71 0.57 -4.86
C ALA A 11 16.28 -0.76 -4.30
N VAL A 12 15.56 -1.87 -4.48
CA VAL A 12 16.01 -3.21 -4.04
C VAL A 12 17.33 -3.63 -4.69
N THR A 13 17.67 -3.12 -5.88
CA THR A 13 18.96 -3.43 -6.54
C THR A 13 20.10 -2.51 -6.08
N LEU A 14 19.79 -1.42 -5.37
CA LEU A 14 20.73 -0.36 -4.99
C LEU A 14 21.03 -0.33 -3.48
N ALA A 15 20.06 -0.73 -2.65
CA ALA A 15 20.15 -0.68 -1.19
C ALA A 15 19.91 -2.05 -0.52
N PRO A 16 20.36 -2.24 0.73
CA PRO A 16 20.10 -3.45 1.50
C PRO A 16 18.60 -3.74 1.65
N VAL A 17 18.20 -5.00 1.55
CA VAL A 17 16.79 -5.42 1.67
C VAL A 17 16.20 -5.04 3.03
N THR A 18 17.02 -5.00 4.08
CA THR A 18 16.63 -4.50 5.40
C THR A 18 16.18 -3.04 5.34
N ASP A 19 17.01 -2.15 4.80
CA ASP A 19 16.73 -0.71 4.76
C ASP A 19 15.52 -0.43 3.85
N VAL A 20 15.44 -1.12 2.71
CA VAL A 20 14.31 -1.01 1.78
C VAL A 20 13.00 -1.47 2.43
N THR A 21 13.01 -2.57 3.19
CA THR A 21 11.81 -3.05 3.89
C THR A 21 11.39 -2.08 5.01
N ALA A 22 12.36 -1.59 5.78
CA ALA A 22 12.12 -0.62 6.85
C ALA A 22 11.50 0.68 6.32
N LEU A 23 12.10 1.23 5.25
CA LEU A 23 11.64 2.47 4.63
C LEU A 23 10.30 2.29 3.92
N TRP A 24 10.05 1.16 3.26
CA TRP A 24 8.76 0.89 2.62
C TRP A 24 7.60 0.88 3.62
N ASN A 25 7.81 0.31 4.82
CA ASN A 25 6.80 0.24 5.87
C ASN A 25 6.41 1.59 6.48
N THR A 26 7.19 2.65 6.23
CA THR A 26 6.81 4.02 6.60
C THR A 26 5.59 4.53 5.81
N ASN A 27 5.17 3.81 4.77
CA ASN A 27 4.05 4.19 3.93
C ASN A 27 2.74 4.33 4.72
N ALA A 28 2.58 3.60 5.83
CA ALA A 28 1.39 3.65 6.68
C ALA A 28 1.27 4.99 7.40
N PHE A 29 2.41 5.55 7.84
CA PHE A 29 2.47 6.88 8.42
C PHE A 29 2.11 7.96 7.39
N PHE A 30 2.69 7.89 6.19
CA PHE A 30 2.37 8.83 5.13
C PHE A 30 0.91 8.70 4.65
N ALA A 31 0.36 7.48 4.58
CA ALA A 31 -1.03 7.26 4.25
C ALA A 31 -1.97 7.97 5.24
N TYR A 32 -1.66 7.95 6.55
CA TYR A 32 -2.42 8.71 7.55
C TYR A 32 -2.28 10.23 7.35
N VAL A 33 -1.06 10.73 7.21
CA VAL A 33 -0.79 12.17 7.01
C VAL A 33 -1.51 12.70 5.78
N PHE A 34 -1.38 12.01 4.64
CA PHE A 34 -2.08 12.37 3.41
C PHE A 34 -3.59 12.20 3.54
N ALA A 35 -4.08 11.20 4.28
CA ALA A 35 -5.52 11.07 4.51
C ALA A 35 -6.04 12.34 5.19
N CYS A 36 -5.43 12.79 6.29
CA CYS A 36 -5.85 14.02 6.97
C CYS A 36 -5.74 15.27 6.09
N ILE A 37 -4.67 15.41 5.29
CA ILE A 37 -4.45 16.58 4.44
C ILE A 37 -5.43 16.63 3.26
N LEU A 38 -5.59 15.53 2.52
CA LEU A 38 -6.39 15.52 1.29
C LEU A 38 -7.90 15.43 1.54
N THR A 39 -8.36 14.76 2.60
CA THR A 39 -9.79 14.76 2.93
C THR A 39 -10.20 15.89 3.88
N GLY A 40 -9.26 16.75 4.31
CA GLY A 40 -9.55 17.88 5.21
C GLY A 40 -10.06 17.47 6.60
N GLY A 41 -9.93 16.19 6.96
CA GLY A 41 -10.46 15.62 8.18
C GLY A 41 -9.71 16.08 9.44
N LYS A 42 -10.41 16.06 10.58
CA LYS A 42 -9.79 16.37 11.88
C LYS A 42 -8.73 15.35 12.24
N TRP A 43 -7.58 15.84 12.72
CA TRP A 43 -6.49 15.01 13.20
C TRP A 43 -6.91 14.23 14.44
N ASP A 44 -7.06 12.92 14.28
CA ASP A 44 -7.36 12.02 15.39
C ASP A 44 -6.05 11.52 15.99
N VAL A 45 -5.68 12.09 17.15
CA VAL A 45 -4.43 11.77 17.85
C VAL A 45 -4.32 10.28 18.16
N ARG A 46 -5.43 9.58 18.43
CA ARG A 46 -5.41 8.14 18.74
C ARG A 46 -4.93 7.34 17.53
N ARG A 47 -5.43 7.68 16.34
CA ARG A 47 -5.02 7.06 15.08
C ARG A 47 -3.58 7.40 14.72
N LEU A 48 -3.17 8.66 14.90
CA LEU A 48 -1.79 9.07 14.68
C LEU A 48 -0.81 8.30 15.57
N VAL A 49 -1.12 8.19 16.86
CA VAL A 49 -0.32 7.43 17.82
C VAL A 49 -0.28 5.96 17.43
N ALA A 50 -1.41 5.33 17.13
CA ALA A 50 -1.45 3.94 16.69
C ALA A 50 -0.58 3.70 15.45
N VAL A 51 -0.72 4.54 14.42
CA VAL A 51 0.07 4.42 13.18
C VAL A 51 1.56 4.62 13.47
N SER A 52 1.94 5.61 14.28
CA SER A 52 3.34 5.85 14.64
C SER A 52 3.96 4.67 15.40
N ILE A 53 3.21 4.05 16.32
CA ILE A 53 3.63 2.85 17.05
C ILE A 53 3.78 1.67 16.09
N ALA A 54 2.85 1.49 15.16
CA ALA A 54 2.93 0.41 14.16
C ALA A 54 4.15 0.57 13.26
N THR A 55 4.41 1.78 12.75
CA THR A 55 5.59 2.07 11.93
C THR A 55 6.89 1.88 12.72
N ALA A 56 6.97 2.37 13.95
CA ALA A 56 8.14 2.14 14.82
C ALA A 56 8.35 0.64 15.13
N GLY A 57 7.26 -0.10 15.35
CA GLY A 57 7.29 -1.54 15.53
C GLY A 57 7.82 -2.26 14.28
N ALA A 58 7.39 -1.86 13.09
CA ALA A 58 7.91 -2.41 11.83
C ALA A 58 9.40 -2.14 11.65
N LEU A 59 9.87 -0.93 11.96
CA LEU A 59 11.31 -0.61 11.96
C LEU A 59 12.08 -1.48 12.96
N ALA A 60 11.55 -1.66 14.18
CA ALA A 60 12.18 -2.50 15.20
C ALA A 60 12.27 -3.98 14.79
N VAL A 61 11.25 -4.54 14.14
CA VAL A 61 11.30 -5.92 13.62
C VAL A 61 12.38 -6.06 12.55
N VAL A 62 12.42 -5.12 11.60
CA VAL A 62 13.32 -5.18 10.44
C VAL A 62 14.78 -4.99 10.85
N TYR A 63 15.09 -3.96 11.66
CA TYR A 63 16.45 -3.72 12.12
C TYR A 63 16.88 -4.68 13.23
N GLY A 64 15.95 -5.17 14.05
CA GLY A 64 16.24 -6.17 15.08
C GLY A 64 16.78 -7.49 14.51
N GLY A 65 16.38 -7.86 13.29
CA GLY A 65 16.92 -9.04 12.59
C GLY A 65 18.32 -8.84 12.00
N SER A 66 18.72 -7.59 11.72
CA SER A 66 19.99 -7.28 11.02
C SER A 66 21.25 -7.40 11.89
N THR A 67 21.11 -7.41 13.23
CA THR A 67 22.24 -7.51 14.16
C THR A 67 22.90 -8.89 14.24
N VAL A 68 22.30 -9.93 13.63
CA VAL A 68 22.84 -11.32 13.68
C VAL A 68 23.71 -11.64 12.45
N GLN A 69 23.67 -10.81 11.39
CA GLN A 69 24.34 -11.10 10.12
C GLN A 69 25.62 -10.27 9.91
N SER A 70 26.51 -10.24 10.89
CA SER A 70 27.87 -9.72 10.71
C SER A 70 28.83 -10.87 10.37
N VAL A 71 28.96 -11.21 9.09
CA VAL A 71 30.08 -12.03 8.61
C VAL A 71 31.29 -11.10 8.42
N PRO A 72 32.43 -11.31 9.11
CA PRO A 72 33.64 -10.54 8.89
C PRO A 72 34.32 -11.05 7.62
N THR A 73 34.27 -10.29 6.52
CA THR A 73 35.02 -10.61 5.31
C THR A 73 36.32 -9.81 5.31
N ASP A 74 37.39 -10.45 5.79
CA ASP A 74 38.76 -10.01 5.55
C ASP A 74 39.19 -10.34 4.10
N THR A 75 40.06 -9.47 3.57
CA THR A 75 40.96 -9.62 2.40
C THR A 75 40.36 -9.72 1.00
N ILE A 76 40.47 -8.63 0.19
CA ILE A 76 41.23 -8.54 -1.09
C ILE A 76 41.60 -7.06 -1.37
N LYS A 77 42.85 -6.81 -1.79
CA LYS A 77 43.48 -5.51 -2.08
C LYS A 77 42.84 -4.71 -3.25
N GLU A 78 42.53 -3.45 -2.94
CA GLU A 78 42.38 -2.17 -3.70
C GLU A 78 41.85 -2.12 -5.17
N PRO A 79 40.96 -1.13 -5.44
CA PRO A 79 41.43 0.14 -6.00
C PRO A 79 41.03 1.36 -5.13
N THR A 80 41.71 2.49 -5.36
CA THR A 80 41.80 3.75 -4.59
C THR A 80 40.57 4.15 -3.74
N LEU A 81 40.86 4.44 -2.46
CA LEU A 81 39.94 4.59 -1.34
C LEU A 81 38.79 5.61 -1.52
N ASP A 82 39.02 6.74 -2.20
CA ASP A 82 38.06 7.85 -2.22
C ASP A 82 36.92 7.66 -3.25
N THR A 83 37.21 7.11 -4.44
CA THR A 83 36.18 6.84 -5.46
C THR A 83 35.30 5.65 -5.08
N ARG A 84 35.87 4.65 -4.39
CA ARG A 84 35.12 3.47 -3.93
C ARG A 84 34.20 3.80 -2.77
N ARG A 85 34.60 4.69 -1.85
CA ARG A 85 33.72 5.20 -0.79
C ARG A 85 32.57 6.02 -1.36
N TYR A 86 32.81 6.83 -2.38
CA TYR A 86 31.75 7.62 -3.03
C TYR A 86 30.73 6.70 -3.74
N ILE A 87 31.17 5.76 -4.58
CA ILE A 87 30.25 4.89 -5.32
C ILE A 87 29.56 3.87 -4.39
N ALA A 88 30.28 3.32 -3.40
CA ALA A 88 29.71 2.35 -2.45
C ALA A 88 28.85 2.98 -1.34
N ALA A 89 29.02 4.27 -1.02
CA ALA A 89 28.15 4.98 -0.07
C ALA A 89 26.96 5.68 -0.76
N THR A 90 27.08 6.03 -2.05
CA THR A 90 26.00 6.70 -2.79
C THR A 90 24.97 5.71 -3.32
N ALA A 91 25.35 4.49 -3.71
CA ALA A 91 24.39 3.48 -4.19
C ALA A 91 23.34 3.11 -3.13
N PRO A 92 23.69 2.83 -1.86
CA PRO A 92 22.71 2.57 -0.80
C PRO A 92 21.85 3.80 -0.50
N LEU A 93 22.44 5.00 -0.41
CA LEU A 93 21.70 6.22 -0.12
C LEU A 93 20.68 6.57 -1.21
N ILE A 94 21.01 6.34 -2.49
CA ILE A 94 20.05 6.51 -3.59
C ILE A 94 18.92 5.49 -3.45
N GLY A 95 19.21 4.23 -3.13
CA GLY A 95 18.18 3.21 -2.91
C GLY A 95 17.26 3.55 -1.72
N ASP A 96 17.82 4.06 -0.63
CA ASP A 96 17.07 4.51 0.55
C ASP A 96 16.15 5.69 0.20
N LEU A 97 16.69 6.69 -0.52
CA LEU A 97 15.92 7.85 -0.97
C LEU A 97 14.80 7.44 -1.93
N LEU A 98 15.08 6.55 -2.88
CA LEU A 98 14.09 6.01 -3.81
C LEU A 98 12.98 5.26 -3.07
N THR A 99 13.33 4.47 -2.06
CA THR A 99 12.35 3.75 -1.24
C THR A 99 11.50 4.71 -0.42
N LEU A 100 12.11 5.74 0.16
CA LEU A 100 11.38 6.77 0.90
C LEU A 100 10.40 7.52 -0.03
N MET A 101 10.85 7.91 -1.22
CA MET A 101 9.97 8.52 -2.23
C MET A 101 8.84 7.56 -2.64
N ALA A 102 9.14 6.28 -2.84
CA ALA A 102 8.17 5.26 -3.18
C ALA A 102 7.11 5.09 -2.07
N SER A 103 7.54 5.09 -0.81
CA SER A 103 6.68 5.03 0.37
C SER A 103 5.73 6.23 0.47
N ILE A 104 6.25 7.45 0.30
CA ILE A 104 5.45 8.69 0.27
C ILE A 104 4.42 8.64 -0.86
N LEU A 105 4.85 8.29 -2.08
CA LEU A 105 4.00 8.21 -3.25
C LEU A 105 2.93 7.11 -3.11
N TYR A 106 3.27 5.99 -2.47
CA TYR A 106 2.32 4.91 -2.16
C TYR A 106 1.27 5.36 -1.14
N GLY A 107 1.68 6.08 -0.09
CA GLY A 107 0.76 6.67 0.88
C GLY A 107 -0.22 7.66 0.23
N ALA A 108 0.29 8.57 -0.62
CA ALA A 108 -0.53 9.49 -1.40
C ALA A 108 -1.48 8.75 -2.37
N TYR A 109 -0.97 7.71 -3.06
CA TYR A 109 -1.77 6.89 -3.96
C TYR A 109 -2.96 6.24 -3.26
N GLN A 110 -2.79 5.71 -2.04
CA GLN A 110 -3.88 5.07 -1.30
C GLN A 110 -5.03 6.04 -1.00
N VAL A 111 -4.68 7.27 -0.61
CA VAL A 111 -5.65 8.31 -0.29
C VAL A 111 -6.33 8.80 -1.56
N LEU A 112 -5.55 9.05 -2.62
CA LEU A 112 -6.07 9.41 -3.94
C LEU A 112 -7.01 8.32 -4.47
N TYR A 113 -6.65 7.06 -4.28
CA TYR A 113 -7.50 5.94 -4.68
C TYR A 113 -8.82 5.93 -3.91
N LYS A 114 -8.82 6.17 -2.60
CA LYS A 114 -10.07 6.27 -1.82
C LYS A 114 -10.92 7.48 -2.25
N ILE A 115 -10.29 8.60 -2.64
CA ILE A 115 -11.02 9.82 -3.08
C ILE A 115 -11.62 9.66 -4.48
N TYR A 116 -10.88 9.09 -5.43
CA TYR A 116 -11.24 9.09 -6.85
C TYR A 116 -11.75 7.74 -7.39
N ALA A 117 -11.37 6.63 -6.76
CA ALA A 117 -11.57 5.28 -7.27
C ALA A 117 -12.34 4.36 -6.32
N ALA A 118 -12.69 4.78 -5.11
CA ALA A 118 -13.78 4.16 -4.37
C ALA A 118 -15.06 4.93 -4.75
N LEU A 119 -15.90 4.31 -5.58
CA LEU A 119 -17.19 4.87 -6.00
C LEU A 119 -18.04 5.31 -4.77
N PRO A 120 -18.92 6.32 -4.88
CA PRO A 120 -19.76 6.91 -3.81
C PRO A 120 -20.82 5.97 -3.18
N ASN A 121 -20.48 4.72 -2.90
CA ASN A 121 -21.34 3.78 -2.17
C ASN A 121 -21.08 3.80 -0.66
N ASP A 122 -20.34 4.80 -0.16
CA ASP A 122 -20.45 5.15 1.26
C ASP A 122 -21.87 5.73 1.46
N PRO A 123 -22.72 5.15 2.33
CA PRO A 123 -24.05 5.69 2.61
C PRO A 123 -24.01 7.16 3.08
N GLU A 124 -22.86 7.64 3.57
CA GLU A 124 -22.60 9.05 3.88
C GLU A 124 -22.39 9.93 2.63
N ALA A 125 -21.80 9.41 1.54
CA ALA A 125 -21.58 10.15 0.30
C ALA A 125 -22.87 10.29 -0.52
N GLN A 126 -23.78 9.30 -0.44
CA GLN A 126 -25.14 9.42 -0.98
C GLN A 126 -25.98 10.42 -0.17
N ALA A 127 -25.79 10.48 1.16
CA ALA A 127 -26.47 11.47 2.00
C ALA A 127 -26.01 12.91 1.69
N ASP A 128 -24.72 13.13 1.44
CA ASP A 128 -24.17 14.48 1.12
C ASP A 128 -24.54 14.95 -0.30
N ALA A 129 -24.60 14.05 -1.29
CA ALA A 129 -25.07 14.39 -2.64
C ALA A 129 -26.58 14.64 -2.71
N LEU A 130 -27.36 14.03 -1.81
CA LEU A 130 -28.80 14.24 -1.68
C LEU A 130 -29.15 15.55 -0.93
N TYR A 131 -28.20 16.12 -0.17
CA TYR A 131 -28.35 17.37 0.58
C TYR A 131 -27.54 18.53 -0.03
N SER A 132 -27.64 18.74 -1.35
CA SER A 132 -27.26 20.05 -1.89
C SER A 132 -28.31 21.09 -1.45
N PRO A 133 -27.93 22.23 -0.82
CA PRO A 133 -28.90 23.26 -0.46
C PRO A 133 -29.55 23.82 -1.74
N LEU A 134 -30.88 23.78 -1.80
CA LEU A 134 -31.69 24.38 -2.87
C LEU A 134 -31.27 25.85 -3.09
N PRO A 135 -30.88 26.25 -4.31
CA PRO A 135 -30.82 27.66 -4.66
C PRO A 135 -32.23 28.24 -4.58
N LEU A 136 -32.45 29.12 -3.60
CA LEU A 136 -33.63 29.97 -3.55
C LEU A 136 -33.56 30.99 -4.69
N ALA A 137 -34.37 30.79 -5.73
CA ALA A 137 -35.27 31.79 -6.34
C ALA A 137 -35.49 31.54 -7.84
N ASP A 138 -36.78 31.42 -8.18
CA ASP A 138 -37.48 31.91 -9.37
C ASP A 138 -36.82 31.74 -10.75
N GLY A 139 -37.27 30.74 -11.53
CA GLY A 139 -37.36 30.92 -12.98
C GLY A 139 -37.13 29.74 -13.94
N LEU A 140 -37.03 28.48 -13.51
CA LEU A 140 -36.59 27.38 -14.41
C LEU A 140 -37.45 26.10 -14.34
N GLU A 141 -38.78 26.22 -14.33
CA GLU A 141 -39.70 25.08 -14.23
C GLU A 141 -39.64 24.12 -15.45
N GLU A 142 -39.20 24.58 -16.63
CA GLU A 142 -39.11 23.74 -17.84
C GLU A 142 -37.76 23.00 -18.01
N GLU A 143 -36.62 23.54 -17.55
CA GLU A 143 -35.33 22.82 -17.61
C GLU A 143 -35.20 21.74 -16.51
N VAL A 144 -35.92 21.92 -15.39
CA VAL A 144 -35.89 20.98 -14.26
C VAL A 144 -36.67 19.70 -14.55
N ALA A 145 -37.73 19.76 -15.37
CA ALA A 145 -38.53 18.59 -15.70
C ALA A 145 -37.75 17.58 -16.56
N ASP A 146 -37.01 18.05 -17.57
CA ASP A 146 -36.23 17.21 -18.50
C ASP A 146 -34.99 16.58 -17.82
N ALA A 147 -34.35 17.34 -16.92
CA ALA A 147 -33.25 16.84 -16.10
C ALA A 147 -33.71 15.83 -15.02
N LEU A 148 -34.89 16.04 -14.43
CA LEU A 148 -35.50 15.13 -13.44
C LEU A 148 -35.96 13.82 -14.09
N GLU A 149 -36.53 13.89 -15.29
CA GLU A 149 -36.93 12.71 -16.06
C GLU A 149 -35.70 11.89 -16.50
N THR A 150 -34.64 12.56 -16.97
CA THR A 150 -33.36 11.90 -17.27
C THR A 150 -32.73 11.26 -16.02
N THR A 151 -32.84 11.90 -14.86
CA THR A 151 -32.31 11.38 -13.59
C THR A 151 -33.14 10.20 -13.06
N LEU A 152 -34.46 10.24 -13.21
CA LEU A 152 -35.36 9.15 -12.83
C LEU A 152 -35.21 7.92 -13.74
N LEU A 153 -34.95 8.12 -15.04
CA LEU A 153 -34.63 7.02 -15.96
C LEU A 153 -33.27 6.38 -15.67
N VAL A 154 -32.30 7.15 -15.15
CA VAL A 154 -31.03 6.61 -14.62
C VAL A 154 -31.24 5.87 -13.29
N GLN A 155 -32.25 6.27 -12.51
CA GLN A 155 -32.57 5.67 -11.21
C GLN A 155 -33.26 4.30 -11.34
N ASP A 156 -34.09 4.10 -12.37
CA ASP A 156 -34.81 2.86 -12.62
C ASP A 156 -33.92 1.74 -13.22
N GLU A 157 -32.72 2.09 -13.70
CA GLU A 157 -31.72 1.17 -14.25
C GLU A 157 -30.57 0.83 -13.28
N VAL A 158 -30.74 0.98 -11.96
CA VAL A 158 -29.73 0.53 -10.97
C VAL A 158 -30.14 -0.80 -10.34
N VAL A 159 -30.15 -1.84 -11.17
CA VAL A 159 -30.37 -3.23 -10.74
C VAL A 159 -29.07 -3.78 -10.13
N HIS A 160 -29.07 -3.85 -8.80
CA HIS A 160 -28.07 -4.45 -7.89
C HIS A 160 -26.73 -3.70 -7.71
N PRO A 161 -26.31 -3.40 -6.45
CA PRO A 161 -24.93 -2.99 -6.22
C PRO A 161 -24.00 -4.14 -6.63
N LEU A 162 -22.99 -3.82 -7.44
CA LEU A 162 -22.00 -4.81 -7.88
C LEU A 162 -21.37 -5.48 -6.64
N PRO A 163 -21.00 -6.77 -6.73
CA PRO A 163 -20.51 -7.54 -5.58
C PRO A 163 -19.29 -6.88 -4.93
N PHE A 164 -19.22 -6.98 -3.61
CA PHE A 164 -18.18 -6.35 -2.78
C PHE A 164 -16.78 -6.60 -3.35
N GLY A 165 -16.06 -5.52 -3.67
CA GLY A 165 -14.69 -5.57 -4.18
C GLY A 165 -14.54 -5.79 -5.69
N LEU A 166 -15.62 -5.99 -6.47
CA LEU A 166 -15.51 -6.18 -7.92
C LEU A 166 -15.01 -4.93 -8.63
N TYR A 167 -15.52 -3.75 -8.28
CA TYR A 167 -15.06 -2.48 -8.87
C TYR A 167 -13.58 -2.17 -8.55
N PRO A 168 -13.11 -2.26 -7.28
CA PRO A 168 -11.69 -2.13 -6.97
C PRO A 168 -10.78 -3.11 -7.71
N ASN A 169 -11.19 -4.37 -7.84
CA ASN A 169 -10.40 -5.39 -8.54
C ASN A 169 -10.42 -5.21 -10.06
N PHE A 170 -11.51 -4.69 -10.62
CA PHE A 170 -11.57 -4.31 -12.03
C PHE A 170 -10.59 -3.16 -12.32
N LEU A 171 -10.59 -2.10 -11.52
CA LEU A 171 -9.62 -1.00 -11.67
C LEU A 171 -8.17 -1.48 -11.51
N THR A 172 -7.93 -2.34 -10.51
CA THR A 172 -6.59 -2.88 -10.24
C THR A 172 -6.09 -3.74 -11.39
N SER A 173 -6.96 -4.60 -11.96
CA SER A 173 -6.61 -5.42 -13.12
C SER A 173 -6.41 -4.58 -14.38
N ALA A 174 -7.21 -3.53 -14.61
CA ALA A 174 -7.00 -2.58 -15.71
C ALA A 174 -5.64 -1.86 -15.62
N ILE A 175 -5.27 -1.38 -14.42
CA ILE A 175 -3.93 -0.80 -14.17
C ILE A 175 -2.83 -1.83 -14.45
N GLY A 176 -3.04 -3.09 -14.04
CA GLY A 176 -2.13 -4.20 -14.31
C GLY A 176 -1.96 -4.48 -15.81
N ILE A 177 -3.04 -4.49 -16.58
CA ILE A 177 -3.02 -4.68 -18.04
C ILE A 177 -2.29 -3.52 -18.72
N CYS A 178 -2.61 -2.27 -18.39
CA CYS A 178 -1.88 -1.11 -18.91
C CYS A 178 -0.39 -1.19 -18.59
N THR A 179 -0.05 -1.62 -17.38
CA THR A 179 1.35 -1.81 -16.95
C THR A 179 2.04 -2.90 -17.77
N MET A 180 1.37 -4.03 -17.99
CA MET A 180 1.88 -5.13 -18.81
C MET A 180 2.10 -4.69 -20.26
N LEU A 181 1.23 -3.83 -20.81
CA LEU A 181 1.34 -3.31 -22.18
C LEU A 181 2.47 -2.29 -22.36
N VAL A 182 2.89 -1.60 -21.29
CA VAL A 182 3.93 -0.56 -21.37
C VAL A 182 5.30 -1.10 -20.93
N LEU A 183 5.38 -1.86 -19.84
CA LEU A 183 6.66 -2.25 -19.24
C LEU A 183 7.41 -3.35 -19.99
N TRP A 184 6.78 -4.06 -20.91
CA TRP A 184 7.50 -5.00 -21.77
C TRP A 184 8.29 -4.30 -22.88
N ILE A 185 7.94 -3.06 -23.26
CA ILE A 185 8.53 -2.33 -24.41
C ILE A 185 10.03 -2.02 -24.24
N PRO A 186 10.52 -1.61 -23.05
CA PRO A 186 11.94 -1.35 -22.84
C PRO A 186 12.83 -2.60 -22.95
N VAL A 187 12.29 -3.80 -22.64
CA VAL A 187 13.04 -5.06 -22.62
C VAL A 187 13.63 -5.43 -24.00
N PRO A 188 12.85 -5.50 -25.11
CA PRO A 188 13.40 -5.79 -26.43
C PRO A 188 14.34 -4.69 -26.92
N ILE A 189 14.09 -3.42 -26.55
CA ILE A 189 14.98 -2.30 -26.89
C ILE A 189 16.36 -2.53 -26.26
N LEU A 190 16.41 -2.84 -24.95
CA LEU A 190 17.66 -3.11 -24.24
C LEU A 190 18.38 -4.36 -24.78
N HIS A 191 17.63 -5.37 -25.22
CA HIS A 191 18.20 -6.59 -25.83
C HIS A 191 18.89 -6.29 -27.17
N VAL A 192 18.25 -5.49 -28.04
CA VAL A 192 18.81 -5.09 -29.34
C VAL A 192 20.04 -4.19 -29.16
N LEU A 193 20.01 -3.29 -28.17
CA LEU A 193 21.15 -2.44 -27.83
C LEU A 193 22.29 -3.17 -27.11
N SER A 194 22.16 -4.48 -26.82
CA SER A 194 23.18 -5.32 -26.17
C SER A 194 23.72 -4.75 -24.85
N VAL A 195 22.93 -3.94 -24.15
CA VAL A 195 23.31 -3.37 -22.85
C VAL A 195 23.27 -4.46 -21.76
N GLU A 196 22.30 -5.39 -21.86
CA GLU A 196 22.19 -6.56 -20.99
C GLU A 196 21.77 -7.82 -21.78
N ALA A 197 22.40 -8.96 -21.47
CA ALA A 197 22.08 -10.23 -22.09
C ALA A 197 20.88 -10.90 -21.39
N PHE A 198 19.67 -10.68 -21.92
CA PHE A 198 18.48 -11.37 -21.45
C PHE A 198 18.54 -12.86 -21.79
N GLY A 199 18.74 -13.69 -20.76
CA GLY A 199 18.72 -15.15 -20.85
C GLY A 199 17.39 -15.70 -20.32
N MET A 200 16.75 -16.59 -21.09
CA MET A 200 15.57 -17.30 -20.59
C MET A 200 15.96 -18.28 -19.46
N PRO A 201 15.12 -18.45 -18.44
CA PRO A 201 15.32 -19.47 -17.41
C PRO A 201 15.50 -20.86 -18.05
N ARG A 202 16.50 -21.61 -17.58
CA ARG A 202 16.84 -22.94 -18.13
C ARG A 202 15.92 -24.06 -17.63
N THR A 203 15.13 -23.81 -16.59
CA THR A 203 14.38 -24.84 -15.86
C THR A 203 12.90 -24.47 -15.74
N ALA A 204 12.01 -25.44 -16.03
CA ALA A 204 10.55 -25.28 -15.88
C ALA A 204 10.13 -24.89 -14.45
N LEU A 205 10.86 -25.38 -13.45
CA LEU A 205 10.65 -25.03 -12.04
C LEU A 205 10.79 -23.52 -11.80
N THR A 206 11.79 -22.87 -12.41
CA THR A 206 12.02 -21.43 -12.26
C THR A 206 10.84 -20.62 -12.81
N TYR A 207 10.27 -21.04 -13.95
CA TYR A 207 9.03 -20.44 -14.46
C TYR A 207 7.86 -20.63 -13.50
N GLY A 208 7.72 -21.83 -12.92
CA GLY A 208 6.69 -22.12 -11.92
C GLY A 208 6.79 -21.25 -10.67
N VAL A 209 8.00 -21.03 -10.16
CA VAL A 209 8.25 -20.16 -8.99
C VAL A 209 7.95 -18.70 -9.33
N ILE A 210 8.39 -18.20 -10.49
CA ILE A 210 8.09 -16.83 -10.94
C ILE A 210 6.58 -16.62 -11.08
N ALA A 211 5.88 -17.57 -11.71
CA ALA A 211 4.44 -17.52 -11.85
C ALA A 211 3.74 -17.57 -10.48
N GLY A 212 4.24 -18.37 -9.55
CA GLY A 212 3.75 -18.44 -8.17
C GLY A 212 3.88 -17.10 -7.44
N ILE A 213 5.05 -16.47 -7.48
CA ILE A 213 5.30 -15.15 -6.86
C ILE A 213 4.40 -14.07 -7.48
N ALA A 214 4.26 -14.07 -8.81
CA ALA A 214 3.40 -13.13 -9.51
C ALA A 214 1.92 -13.32 -9.13
N LEU A 215 1.45 -14.56 -9.03
CA LEU A 215 0.07 -14.89 -8.67
C LEU A 215 -0.25 -14.47 -7.23
N THR A 216 0.61 -14.84 -6.27
CA THR A 216 0.41 -14.48 -4.86
C THR A 216 0.49 -12.97 -4.65
N GLY A 217 1.40 -12.28 -5.35
CA GLY A 217 1.47 -10.82 -5.37
C GLY A 217 0.22 -10.16 -5.94
N ALA A 218 -0.36 -10.72 -7.01
CA ALA A 218 -1.62 -10.24 -7.58
C ALA A 218 -2.80 -10.42 -6.60
N ILE A 219 -2.88 -11.58 -5.92
CA ILE A 219 -3.88 -11.84 -4.88
C ILE A 219 -3.75 -10.84 -3.72
N PHE A 220 -2.52 -10.59 -3.26
CA PHE A 220 -2.26 -9.61 -2.21
C PHE A 220 -2.70 -8.20 -2.64
N ASN A 221 -2.35 -7.76 -3.84
CA ASN A 221 -2.73 -6.44 -4.35
C ASN A 221 -4.24 -6.29 -4.53
N ALA A 222 -4.93 -7.33 -5.02
CA ALA A 222 -6.39 -7.35 -5.13
C ALA A 222 -7.05 -7.23 -3.74
N GLY A 223 -6.63 -8.07 -2.79
CA GLY A 223 -7.13 -8.03 -1.41
C GLY A 223 -6.87 -6.67 -0.74
N PHE A 224 -5.68 -6.11 -0.94
CA PHE A 224 -5.32 -4.78 -0.42
C PHE A 224 -6.26 -3.70 -0.94
N MET A 225 -6.62 -3.72 -2.23
CA MET A 225 -7.50 -2.70 -2.82
C MET A 225 -8.95 -2.82 -2.35
N VAL A 226 -9.42 -4.05 -2.12
CA VAL A 226 -10.73 -4.29 -1.50
C VAL A 226 -10.77 -3.74 -0.08
N LEU A 227 -9.75 -4.04 0.73
CA LEU A 227 -9.63 -3.51 2.09
C LEU A 227 -9.54 -1.98 2.10
N LEU A 228 -8.80 -1.39 1.16
CA LEU A 228 -8.65 0.05 1.02
C LEU A 228 -9.99 0.75 0.75
N GLY A 229 -10.84 0.15 -0.08
CA GLY A 229 -12.19 0.64 -0.33
C GLY A 229 -13.09 0.53 0.89
N ALA A 230 -13.03 -0.61 1.59
CA ALA A 230 -13.95 -0.97 2.67
C ALA A 230 -13.63 -0.30 4.02
N TRP A 231 -12.36 -0.29 4.43
CA TRP A 231 -11.94 0.20 5.76
C TRP A 231 -11.11 1.49 5.67
N GLY A 232 -10.79 1.93 4.47
CA GLY A 232 -10.02 3.16 4.23
C GLY A 232 -8.51 3.00 4.37
N PRO A 233 -7.74 3.99 3.90
CA PRO A 233 -6.29 3.92 3.74
C PRO A 233 -5.51 3.67 5.04
N ILE A 234 -6.01 4.19 6.16
CA ILE A 234 -5.32 4.09 7.45
C ILE A 234 -5.34 2.65 7.96
N VAL A 235 -6.51 2.02 7.99
CA VAL A 235 -6.70 0.66 8.51
C VAL A 235 -6.02 -0.36 7.60
N THR A 236 -6.14 -0.20 6.29
CA THR A 236 -5.52 -1.09 5.31
C THR A 236 -3.99 -1.04 5.36
N SER A 237 -3.42 0.16 5.47
CA SER A 237 -1.96 0.31 5.62
C SER A 237 -1.44 -0.32 6.91
N VAL A 238 -2.07 -0.07 8.06
CA VAL A 238 -1.64 -0.68 9.34
C VAL A 238 -1.88 -2.20 9.31
N GLY A 239 -2.98 -2.66 8.70
CA GLY A 239 -3.24 -4.08 8.48
C GLY A 239 -2.17 -4.77 7.64
N SER A 240 -1.58 -4.07 6.66
CA SER A 240 -0.45 -4.62 5.91
C SER A 240 0.79 -4.83 6.77
N LEU A 241 1.02 -4.00 7.80
CA LEU A 241 2.12 -4.22 8.77
C LEU A 241 1.88 -5.46 9.63
N LEU A 242 0.63 -5.83 9.88
CA LEU A 242 0.29 -7.07 10.60
C LEU A 242 0.76 -8.32 9.83
N THR A 243 0.90 -8.23 8.51
CA THR A 243 1.46 -9.34 7.71
C THR A 243 2.91 -9.63 8.08
N ILE A 244 3.69 -8.63 8.52
CA ILE A 244 5.07 -8.83 9.02
C ILE A 244 5.05 -9.71 10.26
N VAL A 245 4.08 -9.50 11.16
CA VAL A 245 3.90 -10.33 12.36
C VAL A 245 3.51 -11.76 11.99
N LEU A 246 2.62 -11.91 11.00
CA LEU A 246 2.22 -13.23 10.52
C LEU A 246 3.38 -13.99 9.85
N VAL A 247 4.20 -13.29 9.05
CA VAL A 247 5.40 -13.87 8.44
C VAL A 247 6.39 -14.28 9.53
N PHE A 248 6.65 -13.42 10.51
CA PHE A 248 7.52 -13.73 11.65
C PHE A 248 7.02 -14.94 12.44
N LEU A 249 5.71 -15.01 12.74
CA LEU A 249 5.13 -16.14 13.46
C LEU A 249 5.19 -17.42 12.63
N SER A 250 4.92 -17.33 11.33
CA SER A 250 5.05 -18.46 10.41
C SER A 250 6.47 -18.99 10.36
N ASP A 251 7.47 -18.11 10.29
CA ASP A 251 8.87 -18.50 10.29
C ASP A 251 9.30 -19.11 11.63
N ALA A 252 8.81 -18.56 12.75
CA ALA A 252 9.09 -19.10 14.08
C ALA A 252 8.48 -20.50 14.31
N ILE A 253 7.26 -20.76 13.80
CA ILE A 253 6.56 -22.04 13.98
C ILE A 253 7.06 -23.11 12.99
N PHE A 254 7.21 -22.75 11.72
CA PHE A 254 7.48 -23.71 10.64
C PHE A 254 8.95 -23.72 10.18
N GLY A 255 9.67 -22.60 10.33
CA GLY A 255 11.04 -22.44 9.86
C GLY A 255 12.11 -23.00 10.82
N GLY A 256 11.73 -23.41 12.04
CA GLY A 256 12.64 -23.99 13.03
C GLY A 256 13.67 -23.00 13.60
N ALA A 257 13.56 -21.71 13.27
CA ALA A 257 14.54 -20.68 13.57
C ALA A 257 14.29 -19.97 14.93
N VAL A 258 13.98 -20.73 15.99
CA VAL A 258 13.73 -20.20 17.34
C VAL A 258 14.93 -19.40 17.88
N GLU A 259 16.15 -19.71 17.41
CA GLU A 259 17.39 -19.00 17.78
C GLU A 259 17.54 -17.61 17.13
N THR A 260 16.75 -17.28 16.10
CA THR A 260 16.76 -15.96 15.44
C THR A 260 15.75 -14.98 16.03
N VAL A 261 14.98 -15.42 17.04
CA VAL A 261 13.98 -14.60 17.71
C VAL A 261 14.69 -13.57 18.60
N THR A 262 14.83 -12.36 18.09
CA THR A 262 15.40 -11.25 18.86
C THR A 262 14.33 -10.60 19.75
N ILE A 263 14.77 -10.02 20.88
CA ILE A 263 13.90 -9.23 21.75
C ILE A 263 13.26 -8.07 20.98
N TRP A 264 13.98 -7.50 20.02
CA TRP A 264 13.50 -6.42 19.14
C TRP A 264 12.35 -6.88 18.23
N SER A 265 12.43 -8.09 17.68
CA SER A 265 11.36 -8.66 16.85
C SER A 265 10.10 -8.94 17.65
N ILE A 266 10.22 -9.45 18.89
CA ILE A 266 9.07 -9.65 19.78
C ILE A 266 8.43 -8.31 20.15
N LEU A 267 9.24 -7.34 20.57
CA LEU A 267 8.76 -6.01 20.94
C LEU A 267 8.09 -5.33 19.76
N GLY A 268 8.70 -5.35 18.58
CA GLY A 268 8.12 -4.79 17.36
C GLY A 268 6.81 -5.46 16.95
N CYS A 269 6.73 -6.80 17.01
CA CYS A 269 5.49 -7.52 16.72
C CYS A 269 4.36 -7.17 17.69
N SER A 270 4.65 -7.12 19.00
CA SER A 270 3.67 -6.72 20.01
C SER A 270 3.20 -5.27 19.84
N ALA A 271 4.09 -4.36 19.45
CA ALA A 271 3.74 -2.97 19.12
C ALA A 271 2.78 -2.89 17.91
N ILE A 272 3.06 -3.64 16.83
CA ILE A 272 2.18 -3.70 15.65
C ILE A 272 0.80 -4.25 16.00
N VAL A 273 0.73 -5.36 16.77
CA VAL A 273 -0.54 -5.96 17.19
C VAL A 273 -1.34 -4.99 18.07
N THR A 274 -0.68 -4.31 19.01
CA THR A 274 -1.33 -3.34 19.89
C THR A 274 -1.88 -2.16 19.10
N ALA A 275 -1.09 -1.62 18.16
CA ALA A 275 -1.52 -0.53 17.29
C ALA A 275 -2.72 -0.92 16.42
N PHE A 276 -2.70 -2.12 15.84
CA PHE A 276 -3.83 -2.63 15.07
C PHE A 276 -5.08 -2.82 15.93
N ALA A 277 -4.94 -3.34 17.16
CA ALA A 277 -6.05 -3.51 18.08
C ALA A 277 -6.70 -2.16 18.48
N ILE A 278 -5.90 -1.13 18.74
CA ILE A 278 -6.38 0.23 19.01
C ILE A 278 -7.20 0.75 17.82
N LEU A 279 -6.69 0.56 16.60
CA LEU A 279 -7.34 1.04 15.39
C LEU A 279 -8.62 0.26 15.07
N ALA A 280 -8.64 -1.06 15.29
CA ALA A 280 -9.82 -1.90 15.12
C ALA A 280 -10.92 -1.56 16.14
N TYR A 281 -10.54 -1.26 17.38
CA TYR A 281 -11.49 -0.79 18.40
C TYR A 281 -12.07 0.58 18.04
N ASP A 282 -11.25 1.51 17.53
CA ASP A 282 -11.72 2.81 17.06
C ASP A 282 -12.69 2.68 15.87
N LEU A 283 -12.39 1.76 14.93
CA LEU A 283 -13.26 1.50 13.78
C LEU A 283 -14.64 0.99 14.22
N THR A 284 -14.67 -0.05 15.04
CA THR A 284 -15.93 -0.63 15.56
C THR A 284 -16.69 0.34 16.46
N GLY A 285 -15.98 1.20 17.20
CA GLY A 285 -16.60 2.27 17.99
C GLY A 285 -17.37 3.28 17.13
N ARG A 286 -16.83 3.66 15.97
CA ARG A 286 -17.48 4.59 15.04
C ARG A 286 -18.72 4.00 14.38
N GLU A 287 -18.67 2.73 13.97
CA GLU A 287 -19.83 2.04 13.37
C GLU A 287 -21.03 2.01 14.33
N ARG A 288 -20.78 1.81 15.63
CA ARG A 288 -21.85 1.82 16.65
C ARG A 288 -22.49 3.20 16.82
N VAL A 289 -21.70 4.27 16.74
CA VAL A 289 -22.21 5.64 16.86
C VAL A 289 -23.11 5.97 15.66
N VAL A 290 -22.67 5.68 14.44
CA VAL A 290 -23.46 5.93 13.21
C VAL A 290 -24.77 5.14 13.21
N SER A 291 -24.74 3.87 13.61
CA SER A 291 -25.95 3.03 13.71
C SER A 291 -26.97 3.56 14.73
N THR A 292 -26.49 4.13 15.84
CA THR A 292 -27.37 4.72 16.87
C THR A 292 -27.98 6.04 16.39
N THR A 293 -27.24 6.84 15.61
CA THR A 293 -27.74 8.09 15.02
C THR A 293 -28.76 7.86 13.91
N ASN A 294 -28.62 6.81 13.09
CA ASN A 294 -29.57 6.47 12.03
C ASN A 294 -30.89 5.83 12.53
N GLN A 295 -31.01 5.54 13.83
CA GLN A 295 -32.23 5.00 14.46
C GLN A 295 -33.07 6.07 15.19
N LEU A 296 -32.60 7.32 15.24
CA LEU A 296 -33.28 8.48 15.85
C LEU A 296 -33.80 9.43 14.77
#